data_AF-A0AA43I6W4-F1
#
_entry.id   AF-A0AA43I6W4-F1
#
_cell.length_a   1.000
_cell.length_b   1.000
_cell.length_c   1.000
_cell.angle_alpha   90.00
_cell.angle_beta   90.00
_cell.angle_gamma   90.00
#
_symmetry.space_group_name_H-M   'P 1'
#
loop_
_entity.id
_entity.type
_entity.pdbx_description
1 polymer ?
#
loop_
_entity_poly.entity_id
_entity_poly.type
_entity_poly.pdbx_seq_one_letter_code
_entity_poly.pdbx_strand_id
1 'polypeptide(L)' 'MIAKKERLADKPKDYMLRVRIDDELLTKLDIIVARNDSSRSHVVREGIERIYQELDKKETL' A
#
# COMPACT_ATOMS: atom_id res chain seq x y z
N MET A 1 28.12 -24.29 7.17
CA MET A 1 27.28 -23.27 7.84
C MET A 1 27.27 -22.06 6.90
N ILE A 2 26.16 -21.71 6.26
CA ILE A 2 25.18 -20.73 6.74
C ILE A 2 23.83 -21.09 6.12
N ALA A 3 22.84 -21.41 6.95
CA ALA A 3 21.47 -21.56 6.52
C ALA A 3 20.94 -20.18 6.12
N LYS A 4 20.80 -19.93 4.81
CA LYS A 4 19.95 -18.83 4.32
C LYS A 4 18.53 -19.18 4.73
N LYS A 5 18.12 -18.68 5.89
CA LYS A 5 16.73 -18.68 6.33
C LYS A 5 15.97 -17.75 5.39
N GLU A 6 15.56 -18.28 4.24
CA GLU A 6 14.56 -17.65 3.39
C GLU A 6 13.32 -17.46 4.26
N ARG A 7 13.15 -16.24 4.78
CA ARG A 7 11.87 -15.78 5.30
C ARG A 7 10.96 -15.65 4.10
N LEU A 8 10.41 -16.78 3.66
CA LEU A 8 9.19 -16.82 2.88
C LEU A 8 8.14 -16.12 3.75
N ALA A 9 8.00 -14.80 3.60
CA ALA A 9 6.76 -14.17 4.02
C ALA A 9 5.70 -14.83 3.14
N ASP A 10 4.77 -15.56 3.77
CA ASP A 10 3.75 -16.45 3.19
C ASP A 10 2.93 -15.87 2.01
N LYS A 11 3.10 -14.57 1.71
CA LYS A 11 2.63 -13.94 0.48
C LYS A 11 3.74 -13.02 -0.03
N PRO A 12 4.56 -13.46 -1.01
CA PRO A 12 5.40 -12.53 -1.72
C PRO A 12 4.50 -11.44 -2.32
N LYS A 13 4.99 -10.21 -2.36
CA LYS A 13 4.30 -9.09 -3.00
C LYS A 13 4.42 -9.28 -4.52
N ASP A 14 3.74 -10.29 -5.05
CA ASP A 14 3.89 -10.78 -6.43
C ASP A 14 3.21 -9.88 -7.47
N TYR A 15 2.25 -9.05 -7.04
CA TYR A 15 1.45 -8.24 -7.94
C TYR A 15 1.93 -6.78 -7.99
N MET A 16 2.26 -6.30 -9.19
CA MET A 16 2.55 -4.90 -9.47
C MET A 16 1.30 -4.18 -9.96
N LEU A 17 0.83 -3.20 -9.18
CA LEU A 17 -0.26 -2.29 -9.57
C LEU A 17 0.33 -1.11 -10.34
N ARG A 18 0.01 -0.99 -11.64
CA ARG A 18 0.35 0.19 -12.46
C ARG A 18 -0.90 1.05 -12.63
N VAL A 19 -0.87 2.26 -12.07
CA VAL A 19 -1.96 3.24 -12.19
C VAL A 19 -1.42 4.50 -12.85
N ARG A 20 -2.20 5.07 -13.77
CA ARG A 20 -1.93 6.40 -14.30
C ARG A 20 -2.56 7.41 -13.35
N ILE A 21 -1.76 8.34 -12.86
CA ILE A 21 -2.20 9.43 -12.01
C ILE A 21 -1.70 10.73 -12.61
N ASP A 22 -2.41 11.81 -12.34
CA ASP A 22 -2.04 13.18 -12.66
C ASP A 22 -0.96 13.71 -11.69
N ASP A 23 -0.31 14.81 -12.08
CA ASP A 23 0.79 15.42 -11.33
C ASP A 23 0.35 15.93 -9.96
N GLU A 24 -0.90 16.39 -9.83
CA GLU A 24 -1.45 16.86 -8.55
C GLU A 24 -1.57 15.70 -7.57
N LEU A 25 -2.09 14.55 -8.04
CA LEU A 25 -2.24 13.36 -7.22
C LEU A 25 -0.88 12.73 -6.86
N LEU A 26 0.10 12.77 -7.77
CA LEU A 26 1.48 12.37 -7.47
C LEU A 26 2.09 13.25 -6.37
N THR A 27 1.88 14.57 -6.44
CA THR A 27 2.37 15.52 -5.43
C THR A 27 1.74 15.25 -4.07
N LYS A 28 0.43 15.01 -4.01
CA LYS A 28 -0.27 14.66 -2.77
C LYS A 28 0.29 13.36 -2.17
N LEU A 29 0.54 12.35 -3.01
CA LEU A 29 1.12 11.08 -2.56
C LEU A 29 2.50 11.29 -1.93
N ASP A 30 3.35 12.13 -2.54
CA ASP A 30 4.69 12.42 -2.02
C ASP A 30 4.66 13.18 -0.70
N ILE A 31 3.73 14.11 -0.53
CA ILE A 31 3.54 14.81 0.75
C ILE A 31 3.14 13.82 1.86
N ILE A 32 2.24 12.88 1.57
CA ILE A 32 1.81 11.87 2.55
C ILE A 32 2.98 10.96 2.94
N VAL A 33 3.75 10.53 1.94
CA VAL A 33 4.94 9.71 2.14
C VAL A 33 5.96 10.41 3.04
N ALA A 34 6.23 11.70 2.78
CA ALA A 34 7.15 12.51 3.56
C ALA A 34 6.68 12.71 5.01
N ARG A 35 5.37 12.87 5.24
CA ARG A 35 4.80 13.06 6.58
C ARG A 35 4.77 11.79 7.41
N ASN A 36 4.52 10.64 6.77
CA ASN A 36 4.34 9.37 7.47
C ASN A 36 5.63 8.54 7.57
N ASP A 37 6.79 9.05 7.11
CA ASP A 37 8.07 8.34 7.04
C ASP A 37 7.89 6.91 6.47
N SER A 38 7.18 6.84 5.35
CA SER A 38 6.72 5.58 4.77
C SER A 38 7.13 5.47 3.30
N SER A 39 6.65 4.45 2.59
CA SER A 39 6.87 4.32 1.14
C SER A 39 5.57 4.55 0.37
N ARG A 40 5.66 5.04 -0.87
CA ARG A 40 4.49 5.18 -1.77
C ARG A 40 3.63 3.92 -1.81
N SER A 41 4.27 2.74 -1.93
CA SER A 41 3.54 1.46 -1.92
C SER A 41 2.86 1.15 -0.58
N HIS A 42 3.40 1.63 0.54
CA HIS A 42 2.74 1.48 1.85
C HIS A 42 1.50 2.35 1.93
N VAL A 43 1.61 3.64 1.56
CA VAL A 43 0.48 4.58 1.54
C VAL A 43 -0.65 4.10 0.64
N VAL A 44 -0.34 3.59 -0.56
CA VAL A 44 -1.35 3.05 -1.48
C VAL A 44 -2.07 1.85 -0.87
N ARG A 45 -1.35 0.92 -0.21
CA ARG A 45 -1.97 -0.23 0.45
C ARG A 45 -2.87 0.18 1.61
N GLU A 46 -2.39 1.10 2.45
CA GLU A 46 -3.18 1.63 3.56
C GLU A 46 -4.43 2.34 3.07
N GLY A 47 -4.34 3.12 2.00
CA GLY A 47 -5.49 3.77 1.38
C GLY A 47 -6.53 2.77 0.87
N ILE A 48 -6.09 1.70 0.20
CA ILE A 48 -6.98 0.62 -0.27
C ILE A 48 -7.70 -0.04 0.92
N GLU A 49 -6.96 -0.38 1.98
CA GLU A 49 -7.52 -1.03 3.17
C GLU A 49 -8.56 -0.14 3.86
N ARG A 50 -8.27 1.16 4.00
CA ARG A 50 -9.22 2.12 4.60
C ARG A 50 -10.51 2.21 3.79
N ILE A 51 -10.41 2.40 2.47
CA ILE A 51 -11.57 2.48 1.59
C ILE A 51 -12.37 1.17 1.64
N TYR A 52 -11.68 0.02 1.64
CA TYR A 52 -12.32 -1.29 1.74
C TYR A 52 -13.09 -1.44 3.06
N GLN A 53 -12.47 -1.11 4.20
CA GLN A 53 -13.13 -1.15 5.51
C GLN A 53 -14.31 -0.17 5.60
N GLU A 54 -14.23 0.99 4.97
CA GLU A 54 -15.35 1.95 4.91
C GLU A 54 -16.53 1.41 4.09
N LEU A 55 -16.26 0.68 3.01
CA LEU A 55 -17.27 0.04 2.18
C LEU A 55 -17.90 -1.18 2.89
N ASP A 56 -17.07 -2.05 3.46
CA ASP A 56 -17.50 -3.24 4.21
C ASP A 56 -18.39 -2.87 5.42
N LYS A 57 -18.00 -1.81 6.14
CA LYS A 57 -18.83 -1.26 7.24
C LYS A 57 -20.16 -0.70 6.77
N LYS A 58 -20.25 -0.18 5.54
CA LYS A 58 -21.49 0.35 4.96
C LYS A 58 -22.40 -0.76 4.41
N GLU A 59 -21.84 -1.90 4.02
CA GLU A 59 -22.62 -3.04 3.53
C GLU A 59 -23.30 -3.82 4.67
N THR A 60 -22.87 -3.59 5.92
CA THR A 60 -23.39 -4.24 7.13
C THR A 60 -24.41 -3.37 7.91
N LEU A 61 -24.77 -2.19 7.41
CA LEU A 61 -25.74 -1.24 8.02
C LEU A 61 -27.02 -1.14 7.18
#